data_AF-A0A372JXW5-F1
#
_entry.id   AF-A0A372JXW5-F1
#
_cell.length_a   1.000
_cell.length_b   1.000
_cell.length_c   1.000
_cell.angle_alpha   90.00
_cell.angle_beta   90.00
_cell.angle_gamma   90.00
#
_symmetry.space_group_name_H-M   'P 1'
#
loop_
_entity.id
_entity.type
_entity.pdbx_description
1 polymer ?
#
loop_
_entity_poly.entity_id
_entity_poly.type
_entity_poly.pdbx_seq_one_letter_code
_entity_poly.pdbx_strand_id
1 'polypeptide(L)'
;MQRALGIVAVTLAATSCAHIAALDPDALWKIVGGQCVPQEEAMGRPGQCTLVNLSEHYAILKDISGVTQHLLIPTDRITGIESPAILTPNAPDYWVDGWNERKVVSDSLGEPLADNQFGLEINSKYRRTQQQLHIHMDCMRADVTQTLAAFRHAPPGTWQWDTLDGARYRIMRVTSLTQNDNPFRIVARDHPDAQAMATQTILVTGAGPSTAQDGWLVVNSGMDVDGGSGTAEGLLDHKCRLFEAH
;
A
#
# COMPACT_ATOMS: atom_id res chain seq x y z
N MET A 1 20.27 26.84 57.46
CA MET A 1 19.11 27.16 56.60
C MET A 1 19.59 27.15 55.15
N GLN A 2 19.50 26.00 54.47
CA GLN A 2 19.88 25.85 53.05
C GLN A 2 18.64 26.10 52.18
N ARG A 3 18.73 27.05 51.25
CA ARG A 3 17.73 27.25 50.19
C ARG A 3 18.10 26.34 49.02
N ALA A 4 17.26 25.36 48.72
CA ALA A 4 17.38 24.54 47.53
C ALA A 4 16.92 25.33 46.30
N LEU A 5 17.79 25.43 45.29
CA LEU A 5 17.45 25.91 43.95
C LEU A 5 16.71 24.77 43.22
N GLY A 6 15.47 25.02 42.80
CA GLY A 6 14.73 24.10 41.93
C GLY A 6 15.24 24.23 40.50
N ILE A 7 15.75 23.13 39.94
CA ILE A 7 16.02 23.00 38.51
C ILE A 7 14.71 22.55 37.85
N VAL A 8 14.12 23.40 37.03
CA VAL A 8 13.04 23.02 36.11
C VAL A 8 13.72 22.38 34.89
N ALA A 9 13.57 21.07 34.74
CA ALA A 9 13.96 20.37 33.53
C ALA A 9 12.88 20.62 32.45
N VAL A 10 13.22 21.41 31.44
CA VAL A 10 12.43 21.52 30.21
C VAL A 10 12.88 20.40 29.27
N THR A 11 12.11 19.32 29.21
CA THR A 11 12.30 18.23 28.24
C THR A 11 11.00 17.99 27.50
N LEU A 12 10.78 18.68 26.38
CA LEU A 12 9.77 18.32 25.37
C LEU A 12 10.03 19.11 24.08
N ALA A 13 10.77 18.51 23.13
CA ALA A 13 10.88 19.04 21.77
C ALA A 13 11.10 17.98 20.68
N ALA A 14 11.13 16.68 21.01
CA ALA A 14 11.34 15.62 20.00
C ALA A 14 10.03 15.05 19.44
N THR A 15 8.93 15.08 20.19
CA THR A 15 7.63 14.54 19.75
C THR A 15 6.89 15.44 18.76
N SER A 16 7.19 16.74 18.73
CA SER A 16 6.42 17.70 17.93
C SER A 16 6.76 17.69 16.43
N CYS A 17 7.98 17.30 16.04
CA CYS A 17 8.39 17.35 14.63
C CYS A 17 7.78 16.22 13.78
N ALA A 18 7.62 15.02 14.35
CA ALA A 18 7.00 13.89 13.64
C ALA A 18 5.52 14.17 13.30
N HIS A 19 4.80 14.86 14.18
CA HIS A 19 3.40 15.26 13.94
C HIS A 19 3.25 16.36 12.88
N ILE A 20 4.24 17.24 12.72
CA ILE A 20 4.19 18.31 11.70
C ILE A 20 4.43 17.75 10.29
N ALA A 21 5.27 16.71 10.15
CA ALA A 21 5.46 16.04 8.86
C ALA A 21 4.20 15.32 8.36
N ALA A 22 3.39 14.75 9.27
CA ALA A 22 2.11 14.13 8.92
C ALA A 22 1.04 15.14 8.44
N LEU A 23 1.21 16.43 8.72
CA LEU A 23 0.34 17.51 8.26
C LEU A 23 0.74 18.07 6.89
N ASP A 24 1.93 17.73 6.41
CA ASP A 24 2.38 18.13 5.08
C ASP A 24 1.89 17.11 4.04
N PRO A 25 0.92 17.46 3.18
CA PRO A 25 0.40 16.52 2.18
C PRO A 25 1.47 16.12 1.14
N ASP A 26 2.61 16.82 1.09
CA ASP A 26 3.68 16.58 0.14
C ASP A 26 4.90 15.88 0.75
N ALA A 27 4.82 15.41 2.01
CA ALA A 27 5.97 14.84 2.71
C ALA A 27 6.59 13.65 1.94
N LEU A 28 5.77 12.72 1.44
CA LEU A 28 6.25 11.59 0.64
C LEU A 28 6.94 12.02 -0.66
N TRP A 29 6.43 13.05 -1.33
CA TRP A 29 7.09 13.58 -2.53
C TRP A 29 8.41 14.26 -2.20
N LYS A 30 8.48 15.04 -1.11
CA LYS A 30 9.72 15.66 -0.65
C LYS A 30 10.79 14.63 -0.29
N ILE A 31 10.37 13.46 0.17
CA ILE A 31 11.25 12.32 0.45
C ILE A 31 11.72 11.69 -0.87
N VAL A 32 10.80 11.24 -1.72
CA VAL A 32 11.14 10.48 -2.93
C VAL A 32 11.75 11.38 -4.00
N GLY A 33 11.01 12.38 -4.48
CA GLY A 33 11.46 13.28 -5.55
C GLY A 33 12.51 14.30 -5.09
N GLY A 34 12.52 14.66 -3.81
CA GLY A 34 13.45 15.66 -3.27
C GLY A 34 14.76 15.10 -2.73
N GLN A 35 14.82 13.81 -2.37
CA GLN A 35 16.00 13.22 -1.71
C GLN A 35 16.40 11.88 -2.32
N CYS A 36 15.51 10.90 -2.39
CA CYS A 36 15.86 9.56 -2.89
C CYS A 36 16.27 9.58 -4.37
N VAL A 37 15.46 10.20 -5.23
CA VAL A 37 15.73 10.27 -6.68
C VAL A 37 17.02 11.05 -6.99
N PRO A 38 17.23 12.29 -6.48
CA PRO A 38 18.48 13.00 -6.73
C PRO A 38 19.73 12.26 -6.23
N GLN A 39 19.62 11.52 -5.13
CA GLN A 39 20.73 10.74 -4.59
C GLN A 39 21.03 9.51 -5.47
N GLU A 40 20.00 8.82 -5.96
CA GLU A 40 20.15 7.71 -6.90
C GLU A 40 20.81 8.18 -8.20
N GLU A 41 20.35 9.29 -8.79
CA GLU A 41 20.91 9.86 -10.01
C GLU A 41 22.38 10.28 -9.85
N ALA A 42 22.73 10.88 -8.70
CA ALA A 42 24.07 11.41 -8.48
C ALA A 42 25.09 10.35 -8.05
N MET A 43 24.66 9.33 -7.31
CA MET A 43 25.55 8.41 -6.58
C MET A 43 25.25 6.92 -6.82
N GLY A 44 24.16 6.57 -7.49
CA GLY A 44 23.68 5.19 -7.62
C GLY A 44 23.33 4.56 -6.26
N ARG A 45 22.72 5.35 -5.37
CA ARG A 45 22.31 4.93 -4.02
C ARG A 45 20.95 5.51 -3.65
N PRO A 46 20.07 4.73 -2.99
CA PRO A 46 18.66 5.10 -2.82
C PRO A 46 18.42 6.14 -1.71
N GLY A 47 19.47 6.52 -0.98
CA GLY A 47 19.37 7.46 0.12
C GLY A 47 18.58 6.91 1.31
N GLN A 48 17.53 7.62 1.69
CA GLN A 48 16.61 7.19 2.76
C GLN A 48 15.56 6.16 2.30
N CYS A 49 15.44 5.93 0.99
CA CYS A 49 14.61 4.87 0.46
C CYS A 49 15.35 3.53 0.58
N THR A 50 14.61 2.44 0.71
CA THR A 50 15.13 1.07 0.67
C THR A 50 15.69 0.75 -0.73
N LEU A 51 15.01 1.25 -1.77
CA LEU A 51 15.34 1.05 -3.18
C LEU A 51 14.82 2.25 -3.98
N VAL A 52 15.52 2.60 -5.05
CA VAL A 52 15.02 3.49 -6.11
C VAL A 52 15.27 2.79 -7.45
N ASN A 53 14.23 2.65 -8.25
CA ASN A 53 14.30 2.11 -9.60
C ASN A 53 13.86 3.18 -10.59
N LEU A 54 14.83 3.90 -11.16
CA LEU A 54 14.56 5.00 -12.09
C LEU A 54 14.02 4.50 -13.45
N SER A 55 14.36 3.28 -13.88
CA SER A 55 13.88 2.75 -15.16
C SER A 55 12.43 2.30 -15.12
N GLU A 56 11.97 1.77 -13.98
CA GLU A 56 10.58 1.36 -13.75
C GLU A 56 9.76 2.43 -12.99
N HIS A 57 10.36 3.61 -12.75
CA HIS A 57 9.70 4.78 -12.20
C HIS A 57 9.11 4.64 -10.78
N TYR A 58 9.75 3.89 -9.89
CA TYR A 58 9.30 3.76 -8.49
C TYR A 58 10.44 3.75 -7.48
N ALA A 59 10.10 4.00 -6.22
CA ALA A 59 10.95 3.84 -5.05
C ALA A 59 10.22 3.03 -3.98
N ILE A 60 10.97 2.29 -3.17
CA ILE A 60 10.47 1.61 -1.97
C ILE A 60 10.96 2.38 -0.75
N LEU A 61 10.02 2.80 0.10
CA LEU A 61 10.31 3.53 1.33
C LEU A 61 9.82 2.71 2.53
N LYS A 62 10.68 2.46 3.52
CA LYS A 62 10.23 1.90 4.81
C LYS A 62 9.31 2.92 5.50
N ASP A 63 8.08 2.52 5.82
CA ASP A 63 7.15 3.38 6.54
C ASP A 63 7.64 3.59 7.98
N ILE A 64 7.36 4.76 8.55
CA ILE A 64 7.64 5.06 9.96
C ILE A 64 6.70 4.28 10.90
N SER A 65 5.55 3.88 10.39
CA SER A 65 4.54 3.07 11.06
C SER A 65 4.72 1.60 10.66
N GLY A 66 4.49 0.69 11.60
CA GLY A 66 4.56 -0.74 11.35
C GLY A 66 5.98 -1.32 11.35
N VAL A 67 6.07 -2.58 11.78
CA VAL A 67 7.35 -3.31 11.91
C VAL A 67 7.96 -3.56 10.53
N THR A 68 7.11 -3.87 9.57
CA THR A 68 7.44 -4.44 8.26
C THR A 68 6.91 -3.62 7.09
N GLN A 69 5.99 -2.69 7.36
CA GLN A 69 5.33 -1.87 6.36
C GLN A 69 6.35 -1.09 5.53
N HIS A 70 6.22 -1.23 4.21
CA HIS A 70 6.88 -0.39 3.22
C HIS A 70 5.84 0.26 2.32
N LEU A 71 6.27 1.27 1.57
CA LEU A 71 5.48 1.95 0.57
C LEU A 71 6.18 1.84 -0.78
N LEU A 72 5.45 1.43 -1.81
CA LEU A 72 5.85 1.72 -3.18
C LEU A 72 5.34 3.10 -3.56
N ILE A 73 6.23 3.97 -4.02
CA ILE A 73 5.93 5.36 -4.36
C ILE A 73 6.52 5.66 -5.75
N PRO A 74 5.75 6.20 -6.71
CA PRO A 74 6.29 6.61 -8.00
C PRO A 74 7.41 7.65 -7.87
N THR A 75 8.42 7.57 -8.73
CA THR A 75 9.42 8.64 -8.89
C THR A 75 8.87 9.83 -9.68
N ASP A 76 7.69 9.66 -10.30
CA ASP A 76 6.92 10.73 -10.92
C ASP A 76 5.90 11.36 -9.95
N ARG A 77 5.55 12.63 -10.18
CA ARG A 77 4.54 13.31 -9.37
C ARG A 77 3.14 12.86 -9.79
N ILE A 78 2.60 11.87 -9.07
CA ILE A 78 1.25 11.31 -9.27
C ILE A 78 0.51 11.44 -7.95
N THR A 79 -0.71 11.98 -7.93
CA THR A 79 -1.40 12.30 -6.67
C THR A 79 -1.96 11.09 -5.93
N GLY A 80 -2.39 10.05 -6.65
CA GLY A 80 -3.02 8.85 -6.09
C GLY A 80 -3.89 8.11 -7.12
N ILE A 81 -4.76 7.22 -6.61
CA ILE A 81 -5.65 6.37 -7.42
C ILE A 81 -6.59 7.14 -8.36
N GLU A 82 -6.91 8.40 -8.05
CA GLU A 82 -7.73 9.26 -8.89
C GLU A 82 -6.99 9.84 -10.11
N SER A 83 -5.67 9.70 -10.17
CA SER A 83 -4.88 10.33 -11.22
C SER A 83 -5.07 9.59 -12.55
N PRO A 84 -5.41 10.27 -13.66
CA PRO A 84 -5.51 9.62 -14.97
C PRO A 84 -4.16 9.06 -15.46
N ALA A 85 -3.04 9.51 -14.89
CA ALA A 85 -1.70 9.06 -15.26
C ALA A 85 -1.54 7.53 -15.12
N ILE A 86 -2.18 6.92 -14.12
CA ILE A 86 -2.09 5.47 -13.84
C ILE A 86 -2.85 4.61 -14.85
N LEU A 87 -3.64 5.23 -15.73
CA LEU A 87 -4.43 4.56 -16.75
C LEU A 87 -3.92 4.82 -18.17
N THR A 88 -2.89 5.66 -18.33
CA THR A 88 -2.29 5.91 -19.65
C THR A 88 -1.74 4.61 -20.25
N PRO A 89 -1.65 4.48 -21.59
CA PRO A 89 -1.14 3.25 -22.21
C PRO A 89 0.25 2.83 -21.75
N ASN A 90 1.10 3.79 -21.38
CA ASN A 90 2.48 3.59 -20.93
C ASN A 90 2.65 3.83 -19.42
N ALA A 91 1.56 3.77 -18.64
CA ALA A 91 1.66 3.87 -17.20
C ALA A 91 2.53 2.73 -16.65
N PRO A 92 3.47 3.00 -15.71
CA PRO A 92 4.22 1.93 -15.06
C PRO A 92 3.30 0.93 -14.34
N ASP A 93 3.72 -0.34 -14.31
CA ASP A 93 2.95 -1.43 -13.70
C ASP A 93 3.22 -1.53 -12.19
N TYR A 94 2.90 -0.46 -11.44
CA TYR A 94 3.21 -0.34 -10.00
C TYR A 94 2.74 -1.53 -9.13
N TRP A 95 1.67 -2.23 -9.53
CA TRP A 95 1.22 -3.44 -8.85
C TRP A 95 2.17 -4.62 -9.03
N VAL A 96 2.74 -4.78 -10.23
CA VAL A 96 3.77 -5.78 -10.52
C VAL A 96 5.05 -5.43 -9.79
N ASP A 97 5.44 -4.16 -9.83
CA ASP A 97 6.64 -3.67 -9.16
C ASP A 97 6.57 -3.93 -7.66
N GLY A 98 5.49 -3.52 -7.00
CA GLY A 98 5.29 -3.76 -5.58
C GLY A 98 5.23 -5.25 -5.24
N TRP A 99 4.65 -6.07 -6.12
CA TRP A 99 4.60 -7.52 -5.92
C TRP A 99 5.97 -8.17 -6.01
N ASN A 100 6.79 -7.73 -6.96
CA ASN A 100 8.16 -8.23 -7.13
C ASN A 100 9.05 -7.83 -5.96
N GLU A 101 8.81 -6.66 -5.37
CA GLU A 101 9.54 -6.16 -4.20
C GLU A 101 9.05 -6.70 -2.86
N ARG A 102 8.06 -7.62 -2.81
CA ARG A 102 7.52 -8.19 -1.56
C ARG A 102 8.56 -8.75 -0.58
N LYS A 103 9.74 -9.12 -1.08
CA LYS A 103 10.85 -9.60 -0.24
C LYS A 103 11.30 -8.54 0.77
N VAL A 104 11.16 -7.25 0.51
CA VAL A 104 11.49 -6.19 1.48
C VAL A 104 10.69 -6.31 2.78
N VAL A 105 9.44 -6.79 2.69
CA VAL A 105 8.58 -7.02 3.86
C VAL A 105 9.07 -8.26 4.63
N SER A 106 9.33 -9.37 3.93
CA SER A 106 9.88 -10.59 4.53
C SER A 106 11.24 -10.36 5.18
N ASP A 107 12.10 -9.53 4.59
CA ASP A 107 13.42 -9.21 5.13
C ASP A 107 13.33 -8.38 6.42
N SER A 108 12.38 -7.43 6.50
CA SER A 108 12.08 -6.72 7.74
C SER A 108 11.44 -7.61 8.81
N LEU A 109 10.70 -8.64 8.40
CA LEU A 109 10.11 -9.62 9.31
C LEU A 109 11.16 -10.62 9.84
N GLY A 110 12.17 -10.94 9.02
CA GLY A 110 13.14 -11.99 9.29
C GLY A 110 12.65 -13.41 8.95
N GLU A 111 11.46 -13.55 8.38
CA GLU A 111 10.81 -14.82 8.03
C GLU A 111 10.16 -14.73 6.64
N PRO A 112 10.10 -15.83 5.86
CA PRO A 112 9.43 -15.82 4.58
C PRO A 112 7.91 -15.74 4.73
N LEU A 113 7.26 -14.98 3.84
CA LEU A 113 5.81 -14.94 3.68
C LEU A 113 5.37 -15.80 2.48
N ALA A 114 4.30 -16.57 2.65
CA ALA A 114 3.56 -17.13 1.52
C ALA A 114 2.87 -15.99 0.74
N ASP A 115 2.55 -16.22 -0.53
CA ASP A 115 2.04 -15.13 -1.38
C ASP A 115 0.69 -14.56 -0.88
N ASN A 116 -0.19 -15.37 -0.26
CA ASN A 116 -1.45 -14.90 0.35
C ASN A 116 -1.29 -14.27 1.75
N GLN A 117 -0.06 -14.21 2.26
CA GLN A 117 0.27 -13.52 3.51
C GLN A 117 0.85 -12.13 3.27
N PHE A 118 1.13 -11.78 2.01
CA PHE A 118 1.59 -10.46 1.60
C PHE A 118 0.45 -9.70 0.91
N GLY A 119 0.35 -8.41 1.20
CA GLY A 119 -0.67 -7.52 0.65
C GLY A 119 -0.08 -6.23 0.10
N LEU A 120 -0.65 -5.79 -1.03
CA LEU A 120 -0.48 -4.45 -1.57
C LEU A 120 -1.81 -3.71 -1.43
N GLU A 121 -1.80 -2.47 -0.96
CA GLU A 121 -3.03 -1.69 -0.80
C GLU A 121 -2.85 -0.23 -1.21
N ILE A 122 -3.88 0.36 -1.81
CA ILE A 122 -3.96 1.80 -2.02
C ILE A 122 -5.28 2.36 -1.50
N ASN A 123 -5.13 3.39 -0.66
CA ASN A 123 -6.23 4.16 -0.11
C ASN A 123 -6.89 5.10 -1.14
N SER A 124 -8.18 5.35 -0.97
CA SER A 124 -8.89 6.40 -1.71
C SER A 124 -8.34 7.79 -1.39
N LYS A 125 -8.66 8.78 -2.22
CA LYS A 125 -8.29 10.19 -1.99
C LYS A 125 -8.76 10.70 -0.64
N TYR A 126 -9.91 10.24 -0.18
CA TYR A 126 -10.57 10.73 1.03
C TYR A 126 -10.20 9.93 2.29
N ARG A 127 -9.34 8.89 2.16
CA ARG A 127 -8.87 8.05 3.26
C ARG A 127 -7.35 8.10 3.45
N ARG A 128 -6.67 9.03 2.80
CA ARG A 128 -5.22 9.26 2.94
C ARG A 128 -4.92 10.70 3.30
N THR A 129 -3.73 10.95 3.85
CA THR A 129 -3.23 12.30 4.19
C THR A 129 -2.19 12.83 3.20
N GLN A 130 -1.54 11.95 2.45
CA GLN A 130 -0.48 12.30 1.49
C GLN A 130 -1.03 12.42 0.06
N GLN A 131 -0.63 13.47 -0.65
CA GLN A 131 -0.95 13.78 -2.04
C GLN A 131 0.18 13.37 -2.99
N GLN A 132 0.67 12.16 -2.78
CA GLN A 132 1.55 11.41 -3.65
C GLN A 132 1.03 9.98 -3.65
N LEU A 133 0.95 9.33 -4.81
CA LEU A 133 0.55 7.94 -4.91
C LEU A 133 1.50 7.08 -4.07
N HIS A 134 0.92 6.25 -3.21
CA HIS A 134 1.66 5.27 -2.42
C HIS A 134 0.82 4.00 -2.31
N ILE A 135 1.46 2.86 -2.51
CA ILE A 135 0.88 1.54 -2.28
C ILE A 135 1.53 0.98 -1.01
N HIS A 136 0.71 0.71 0.00
CA HIS A 136 1.11 0.05 1.23
C HIS A 136 1.49 -1.39 0.92
N MET A 137 2.64 -1.84 1.45
CA MET A 137 3.18 -3.18 1.28
C MET A 137 3.40 -3.77 2.66
N ASP A 138 2.64 -4.81 3.02
CA ASP A 138 2.73 -5.38 4.36
C ASP A 138 2.17 -6.80 4.46
N CYS A 139 2.21 -7.37 5.67
CA CYS A 139 1.49 -8.60 5.97
C CYS A 139 -0.02 -8.41 5.85
N MET A 140 -0.70 -9.40 5.29
CA MET A 140 -2.15 -9.55 5.41
C MET A 140 -2.52 -9.91 6.85
N ARG A 141 -3.72 -9.51 7.31
CA ARG A 141 -4.28 -10.10 8.54
C ARG A 141 -4.70 -11.55 8.33
N ALA A 142 -4.48 -12.39 9.33
CA ALA A 142 -4.78 -13.81 9.25
C ALA A 142 -6.27 -14.13 9.04
N ASP A 143 -7.17 -13.39 9.71
CA ASP A 143 -8.63 -13.54 9.57
C ASP A 143 -9.11 -13.15 8.17
N VAL A 144 -8.52 -12.11 7.60
CA VAL A 144 -8.79 -11.68 6.21
C VAL A 144 -8.31 -12.75 5.24
N THR A 145 -7.08 -13.25 5.36
CA THR A 145 -6.57 -14.32 4.48
C THR A 145 -7.44 -15.58 4.57
N GLN A 146 -7.92 -15.94 5.77
CA GLN A 146 -8.83 -17.08 5.95
C GLN A 146 -10.16 -16.88 5.20
N THR A 147 -10.73 -15.67 5.27
CA THR A 147 -11.98 -15.34 4.56
C THR A 147 -11.76 -15.36 3.05
N LEU A 148 -10.66 -14.78 2.56
CA LEU A 148 -10.33 -14.71 1.14
C LEU A 148 -10.05 -16.09 0.51
N ALA A 149 -9.73 -17.11 1.31
CA ALA A 149 -9.50 -18.48 0.83
C ALA A 149 -10.71 -19.07 0.07
N ALA A 150 -11.93 -18.61 0.35
CA ALA A 150 -13.13 -19.02 -0.38
C ALA A 150 -13.09 -18.63 -1.88
N PHE A 151 -12.31 -17.60 -2.23
CA PHE A 151 -12.19 -17.08 -3.60
C PHE A 151 -11.04 -17.70 -4.39
N ARG A 152 -10.24 -18.59 -3.77
CA ARG A 152 -9.06 -19.23 -4.39
C ARG A 152 -9.34 -19.88 -5.74
N HIS A 153 -10.50 -20.51 -5.88
CA HIS A 153 -10.92 -21.23 -7.08
C HIS A 153 -12.06 -20.55 -7.83
N ALA A 154 -12.33 -19.27 -7.54
CA ALA A 154 -13.29 -18.49 -8.30
C ALA A 154 -12.88 -18.42 -9.79
N PRO A 155 -13.86 -18.42 -10.72
CA PRO A 155 -13.57 -18.14 -12.12
C PRO A 155 -12.86 -16.78 -12.26
N PRO A 156 -11.70 -16.69 -12.94
CA PRO A 156 -11.02 -15.42 -13.14
C PRO A 156 -11.89 -14.38 -13.84
N GLY A 157 -11.66 -13.10 -13.54
CA GLY A 157 -12.36 -11.99 -14.20
C GLY A 157 -13.79 -11.75 -13.72
N THR A 158 -14.27 -12.48 -12.71
CA THR A 158 -15.64 -12.36 -12.19
C THR A 158 -15.65 -11.75 -10.80
N TRP A 159 -16.41 -10.66 -10.61
CA TRP A 159 -16.62 -10.04 -9.30
C TRP A 159 -17.59 -10.85 -8.44
N GLN A 160 -17.24 -11.01 -7.16
CA GLN A 160 -18.11 -11.56 -6.13
C GLN A 160 -18.06 -10.67 -4.88
N TRP A 161 -19.19 -10.52 -4.19
CA TRP A 161 -19.28 -9.67 -2.99
C TRP A 161 -19.03 -10.47 -1.72
N ASP A 162 -18.32 -9.86 -0.78
CA ASP A 162 -18.20 -10.35 0.60
C ASP A 162 -18.02 -9.18 1.59
N THR A 163 -17.99 -9.49 2.88
CA THR A 163 -17.70 -8.55 3.97
C THR A 163 -16.37 -8.91 4.62
N LEU A 164 -15.44 -7.96 4.65
CA LEU A 164 -14.15 -8.08 5.32
C LEU A 164 -14.07 -6.98 6.37
N ASP A 165 -13.77 -7.34 7.62
CA ASP A 165 -13.65 -6.39 8.73
C ASP A 165 -14.88 -5.45 8.90
N GLY A 166 -16.07 -5.98 8.62
CA GLY A 166 -17.33 -5.24 8.72
C GLY A 166 -17.64 -4.28 7.57
N ALA A 167 -16.78 -4.20 6.54
CA ALA A 167 -17.02 -3.42 5.33
C ALA A 167 -17.22 -4.32 4.11
N ARG A 168 -18.01 -3.86 3.14
CA ARG A 168 -18.32 -4.58 1.91
C ARG A 168 -17.24 -4.37 0.86
N TYR A 169 -16.75 -5.48 0.32
CA TYR A 169 -15.78 -5.53 -0.77
C TYR A 169 -16.30 -6.42 -1.88
N ARG A 170 -15.93 -6.08 -3.11
CA ARG A 170 -15.97 -7.03 -4.22
C ARG A 170 -14.58 -7.61 -4.44
N ILE A 171 -14.54 -8.90 -4.73
CA ILE A 171 -13.33 -9.71 -4.84
C ILE A 171 -13.35 -10.36 -6.22
N MET A 172 -12.26 -10.21 -6.96
CA MET A 172 -12.05 -10.83 -8.27
C MET A 172 -10.74 -11.59 -8.24
N ARG A 173 -10.78 -12.85 -8.68
CA ARG A 173 -9.56 -13.59 -8.98
C ARG A 173 -9.02 -13.19 -10.35
N VAL A 174 -7.71 -13.00 -10.45
CA VAL A 174 -6.99 -12.69 -11.68
C VAL A 174 -5.77 -13.59 -11.84
N THR A 175 -5.32 -13.76 -13.08
CA THR A 175 -4.19 -14.66 -13.42
C THR A 175 -2.91 -13.91 -13.78
N SER A 176 -2.98 -12.58 -13.84
CA SER A 176 -1.87 -11.65 -14.02
C SER A 176 -2.14 -10.38 -13.20
N LEU A 177 -1.19 -9.45 -13.16
CA LEU A 177 -1.37 -8.08 -12.66
C LEU A 177 -1.09 -7.02 -13.75
N THR A 178 -0.92 -7.44 -15.00
CA THR A 178 -0.60 -6.57 -16.15
C THR A 178 -1.78 -6.43 -17.09
N GLN A 179 -1.69 -5.45 -18.00
CA GLN A 179 -2.66 -5.26 -19.08
C GLN A 179 -4.11 -5.21 -18.55
N ASN A 180 -5.01 -6.04 -19.07
CA ASN A 180 -6.41 -6.09 -18.65
C ASN A 180 -6.61 -6.59 -17.22
N ASP A 181 -5.63 -7.27 -16.65
CA ASP A 181 -5.63 -7.71 -15.25
C ASP A 181 -4.96 -6.70 -14.30
N ASN A 182 -4.48 -5.55 -14.81
CA ASN A 182 -3.94 -4.49 -13.97
C ASN A 182 -5.04 -3.96 -13.03
N PRO A 183 -4.85 -3.99 -11.69
CA PRO A 183 -5.89 -3.65 -10.73
C PRO A 183 -6.49 -2.25 -10.91
N PHE A 184 -5.69 -1.25 -11.30
CA PHE A 184 -6.22 0.09 -11.61
C PHE A 184 -7.18 0.06 -12.80
N ARG A 185 -6.83 -0.67 -13.87
CA ARG A 185 -7.65 -0.80 -15.07
C ARG A 185 -8.93 -1.59 -14.81
N ILE A 186 -8.84 -2.67 -14.02
CA ILE A 186 -10.01 -3.47 -13.64
C ILE A 186 -11.04 -2.57 -12.94
N VAL A 187 -10.62 -1.81 -11.93
CA VAL A 187 -11.56 -0.98 -11.15
C VAL A 187 -12.06 0.21 -11.97
N ALA A 188 -11.19 0.86 -12.76
CA ALA A 188 -11.57 1.98 -13.62
C ALA A 188 -12.55 1.59 -14.73
N ARG A 189 -12.49 0.36 -15.26
CA ARG A 189 -13.46 -0.12 -16.27
C ARG A 189 -14.90 -0.05 -15.77
N ASP A 190 -15.10 -0.29 -14.49
CA ASP A 190 -16.43 -0.29 -13.88
C ASP A 190 -16.86 1.12 -13.42
N HIS A 191 -15.93 2.10 -13.49
CA HIS A 191 -16.08 3.47 -13.01
C HIS A 191 -15.57 4.46 -14.07
N PRO A 192 -16.34 4.71 -15.15
CA PRO A 192 -15.88 5.47 -16.31
C PRO A 192 -15.53 6.94 -16.02
N ASP A 193 -16.05 7.50 -14.93
CA ASP A 193 -15.64 8.83 -14.45
C ASP A 193 -14.39 8.75 -13.57
N ALA A 194 -13.35 9.50 -13.89
CA ALA A 194 -12.14 9.58 -13.06
C ALA A 194 -12.42 10.07 -11.63
N GLN A 195 -13.49 10.85 -11.43
CA GLN A 195 -13.95 11.24 -10.09
C GLN A 195 -14.46 10.04 -9.28
N ALA A 196 -15.00 9.00 -9.94
CA ALA A 196 -15.43 7.79 -9.27
C ALA A 196 -14.24 6.96 -8.78
N MET A 197 -13.08 7.00 -9.46
CA MET A 197 -11.84 6.38 -8.95
C MET A 197 -11.36 7.03 -7.63
N ALA A 198 -11.67 8.31 -7.39
CA ALA A 198 -11.21 9.02 -6.19
C ALA A 198 -11.81 8.48 -4.88
N THR A 199 -12.94 7.78 -4.93
CA THR A 199 -13.59 7.16 -3.77
C THR A 199 -13.19 5.70 -3.57
N GLN A 200 -12.41 5.11 -4.49
CA GLN A 200 -12.08 3.68 -4.50
C GLN A 200 -10.81 3.38 -3.70
N THR A 201 -10.75 2.18 -3.14
CA THR A 201 -9.54 1.54 -2.63
C THR A 201 -9.32 0.22 -3.37
N ILE A 202 -8.07 -0.22 -3.46
CA ILE A 202 -7.72 -1.51 -4.05
C ILE A 202 -6.73 -2.20 -3.14
N LEU A 203 -6.96 -3.48 -2.86
CA LEU A 203 -5.99 -4.39 -2.26
C LEU A 203 -5.71 -5.55 -3.22
N VAL A 204 -4.46 -5.99 -3.26
CA VAL A 204 -4.00 -7.16 -4.01
C VAL A 204 -3.26 -8.10 -3.07
N THR A 205 -3.63 -9.38 -3.11
CA THR A 205 -2.92 -10.46 -2.40
C THR A 205 -2.95 -11.75 -3.21
N GLY A 206 -2.16 -12.75 -2.82
CA GLY A 206 -2.23 -14.07 -3.44
C GLY A 206 -3.57 -14.74 -3.18
N ALA A 207 -4.15 -15.39 -4.19
CA ALA A 207 -5.37 -16.18 -4.01
C ALA A 207 -5.14 -17.47 -3.20
N GLY A 208 -3.88 -17.87 -3.07
CA GLY A 208 -3.40 -18.97 -2.24
C GLY A 208 -1.90 -18.79 -1.96
N PRO A 209 -1.25 -19.80 -1.38
CA PRO A 209 0.15 -19.69 -0.94
C PRO A 209 1.16 -19.50 -2.07
N SER A 210 0.77 -19.75 -3.33
CA SER A 210 1.59 -19.49 -4.51
C SER A 210 0.76 -18.88 -5.64
N THR A 211 1.04 -17.64 -6.03
CA THR A 211 0.34 -16.99 -7.15
C THR A 211 0.65 -17.63 -8.50
N ALA A 212 1.79 -18.32 -8.63
CA ALA A 212 2.10 -19.09 -9.82
C ALA A 212 1.08 -20.21 -10.09
N GLN A 213 0.45 -20.74 -9.04
CA GLN A 213 -0.59 -21.78 -9.14
C GLN A 213 -1.99 -21.19 -9.01
N ASP A 214 -2.16 -20.29 -8.04
CA ASP A 214 -3.46 -19.82 -7.60
C ASP A 214 -3.86 -18.47 -8.20
N GLY A 215 -2.93 -17.69 -8.76
CA GLY A 215 -3.17 -16.30 -9.19
C GLY A 215 -3.35 -15.34 -8.00
N TRP A 216 -3.90 -14.16 -8.28
CA TRP A 216 -4.10 -13.08 -7.31
C TRP A 216 -5.58 -12.83 -7.06
N LEU A 217 -5.88 -12.19 -5.94
CA LEU A 217 -7.16 -11.57 -5.66
C LEU A 217 -7.01 -10.07 -5.72
N VAL A 218 -7.85 -9.42 -6.52
CA VAL A 218 -8.09 -7.98 -6.49
C VAL A 218 -9.32 -7.77 -5.62
N VAL A 219 -9.15 -7.02 -4.53
CA VAL A 219 -10.19 -6.68 -3.56
C VAL A 219 -10.44 -5.18 -3.68
N ASN A 220 -11.69 -4.79 -3.96
CA ASN A 220 -12.05 -3.40 -4.17
C ASN A 220 -13.29 -3.02 -3.36
N SER A 221 -13.27 -1.82 -2.81
CA SER A 221 -14.41 -1.15 -2.20
C SER A 221 -14.35 0.34 -2.53
N GLY A 222 -15.45 1.04 -2.29
CA GLY A 222 -15.57 2.47 -2.54
C GLY A 222 -16.43 3.13 -1.47
N MET A 223 -16.29 4.44 -1.30
CA MET A 223 -17.16 5.22 -0.40
C MET A 223 -18.59 5.37 -0.95
N ASP A 224 -18.77 5.12 -2.24
CA ASP A 224 -20.03 5.09 -2.98
C ASP A 224 -20.73 3.72 -2.92
N VAL A 225 -20.11 2.73 -2.27
CA VAL A 225 -20.71 1.42 -2.00
C VAL A 225 -21.44 1.46 -0.66
N ASP A 226 -22.69 0.99 -0.62
CA ASP A 226 -23.42 0.81 0.64
C ASP A 226 -22.68 -0.20 1.54
N GLY A 227 -22.24 0.24 2.72
CA GLY A 227 -21.38 -0.52 3.62
C GLY A 227 -19.90 -0.59 3.19
N GLY A 228 -19.45 0.21 2.21
CA GLY A 228 -18.05 0.28 1.77
C GLY A 228 -17.16 1.21 2.63
N SER A 229 -15.85 1.18 2.39
CA SER A 229 -14.86 1.85 3.25
C SER A 229 -14.05 2.96 2.57
N GLY A 230 -13.72 2.81 1.27
CA GLY A 230 -12.71 3.64 0.58
C GLY A 230 -11.28 3.44 1.07
N THR A 231 -11.02 2.42 1.89
CA THR A 231 -9.70 2.01 2.41
C THR A 231 -9.68 0.50 2.65
N ALA A 232 -8.56 -0.15 2.33
CA ALA A 232 -8.33 -1.55 2.65
C ALA A 232 -7.06 -1.72 3.51
N GLU A 233 -6.39 -0.64 3.91
CA GLU A 233 -5.18 -0.69 4.74
C GLU A 233 -5.43 -1.44 6.06
N GLY A 234 -6.62 -1.32 6.65
CA GLY A 234 -7.02 -2.08 7.84
C GLY A 234 -7.12 -3.60 7.66
N LEU A 235 -7.08 -4.10 6.42
CA LEU A 235 -6.99 -5.53 6.10
C LEU A 235 -5.53 -6.05 6.16
N LEU A 236 -4.56 -5.15 6.22
CA LEU A 236 -3.15 -5.44 6.51
C LEU A 236 -2.90 -5.45 8.02
N ASP A 237 -1.80 -6.07 8.46
CA ASP A 237 -1.36 -6.09 9.85
C ASP A 237 0.04 -5.49 9.99
N HIS A 238 0.11 -4.23 10.39
CA HIS A 238 1.37 -3.50 10.61
C HIS A 238 2.25 -4.06 11.74
N LYS A 239 1.74 -5.04 12.50
CA LYS A 239 2.51 -5.78 13.49
C LYS A 239 2.95 -7.17 12.99
N CYS A 240 2.52 -7.59 11.79
CA CYS A 240 2.79 -8.91 11.21
C CYS A 240 2.61 -10.09 12.18
N ARG A 241 1.50 -10.13 12.90
CA ARG A 241 1.17 -11.17 13.89
C ARG A 241 0.63 -12.45 13.26
N LEU A 242 0.98 -12.70 12.00
CA LEU A 242 0.60 -13.90 11.24
C LEU A 242 0.95 -15.23 11.95
N PHE A 243 1.90 -15.18 12.89
CA PHE A 243 2.40 -16.34 13.64
C PHE A 243 2.09 -16.30 15.15
N GLU A 244 1.40 -15.26 15.64
CA GLU A 244 0.97 -15.23 17.04
C GLU A 244 -0.28 -16.09 17.18
N ALA A 245 -0.12 -17.31 17.72
CA ALA A 245 -1.22 -18.19 18.04
C ALA A 245 -2.18 -17.49 19.05
N HIS A 246 -3.47 -17.48 18.72
CA HIS A 246 -4.53 -17.12 19.67
C HIS A 246 -4.68 -18.17 20.77
#